data_AF-A0A5C2SXJ0-F1
#
_entry.id   AF-A0A5C2SXJ0-F1
#
_cell.length_a   1.000
_cell.length_b   1.000
_cell.length_c   1.000
_cell.angle_alpha   90.00
_cell.angle_beta   90.00
_cell.angle_gamma   90.00
#
_symmetry.space_group_name_H-M   'P 1'
#
loop_
_entity.id
_entity.type
_entity.pdbx_description
1 polymer ?
#
loop_
_entity_poly.entity_id
_entity_poly.type
_entity_poly.pdbx_seq_one_letter_code
_entity_poly.pdbx_strand_id
1 'polypeptide(L)'
;MALRRRSSRLTILATALAVRVATAAATVSFASTSGMLSRSVSPLSSLSVSDPDDNPRPTKRARKAGDEGQKGEEGAKNMQTNRKKAMRTKKEIPEPKPEDFPARMTNRWKIGPHVSSAGGVENAIVNAARVGANAFAIFLKSQRKWDSKPLTDESIAKFKHRMKDFGYSPSHVLPHGSYLVNLGNPDSLKREKSYQCFLDDLKRCEQLGLELYNVHPGSTVGAATTEQSLALIAECINRAHKETESVVIVLENMVRLTVTQAGSGNVIGSRFSELGDIIEQVEDKTRVGVCLDTCECPSKRKMEGYDITTRDGWNATSTPATVLAEFDRDVGMSYLRGMHINDSKAELASKKDRHENIGLGHLGLRTFAHILSDPRTRDIPLILETPAYDVPSSGSAAARERLAAEGMGVWRTEVSVLNRLSGRLPISKENDERDGKSQDGVALKERELEDCRAEIADAVAKASKLRDAKGKKAGGVGGARKGKKRKTRKGTEEEEDELDDHDEGQDGDESCCGSAH
;
A
#
# COMPACT_ATOMS: atom_id res chain seq x y z
N MET A 1 13.03 -65.60 -20.42
CA MET A 1 12.95 -65.19 -19.01
C MET A 1 13.26 -63.70 -18.92
N ALA A 2 12.42 -62.77 -18.54
CA ALA A 2 11.02 -62.79 -18.08
C ALA A 2 10.49 -61.35 -18.35
N LEU A 3 9.52 -61.11 -19.23
CA LEU A 3 8.08 -61.23 -18.96
C LEU A 3 7.76 -61.71 -17.53
N ARG A 4 7.66 -60.74 -16.61
CA ARG A 4 6.80 -60.70 -15.41
C ARG A 4 7.40 -59.67 -14.45
N ARG A 5 6.79 -58.49 -14.41
CA ARG A 5 6.69 -57.53 -13.27
C ARG A 5 6.23 -56.14 -13.76
N ARG A 6 5.23 -56.13 -14.64
CA ARG A 6 4.24 -55.04 -14.76
C ARG A 6 2.91 -55.67 -14.38
N SER A 7 2.53 -55.58 -13.11
CA SER A 7 1.15 -55.69 -12.59
C SER A 7 1.19 -55.93 -11.08
N SER A 8 1.47 -54.87 -10.30
CA SER A 8 1.33 -54.89 -8.83
C SER A 8 1.47 -53.51 -8.18
N ARG A 9 1.03 -52.44 -8.85
CA ARG A 9 0.77 -51.12 -8.21
C ARG A 9 -0.51 -50.43 -8.68
N LEU A 10 -1.34 -51.13 -9.47
CA LEU A 10 -2.64 -50.67 -9.95
C LEU A 10 -3.77 -51.52 -9.35
N THR A 11 -3.75 -51.74 -8.02
CA THR A 11 -4.84 -52.46 -7.32
C THR A 11 -4.98 -52.08 -5.83
N ILE A 12 -4.35 -50.97 -5.37
CA ILE A 12 -4.44 -50.53 -3.96
C ILE A 12 -4.99 -49.09 -3.81
N LEU A 13 -5.45 -48.45 -4.90
CA LEU A 13 -6.04 -47.10 -4.84
C LEU A 13 -7.51 -47.03 -5.32
N ALA A 14 -8.21 -48.17 -5.36
CA ALA A 14 -9.62 -48.24 -5.77
C ALA A 14 -10.57 -48.65 -4.63
N THR A 15 -10.10 -48.68 -3.37
CA THR A 15 -10.87 -49.20 -2.23
C THR A 15 -10.81 -48.29 -0.99
N ALA A 16 -10.71 -46.98 -1.18
CA ALA A 16 -10.84 -45.98 -0.11
C ALA A 16 -11.77 -44.80 -0.48
N LEU A 17 -12.50 -44.89 -1.61
CA LEU A 17 -13.45 -43.87 -2.08
C LEU A 17 -14.91 -44.37 -2.09
N ALA A 18 -15.26 -45.35 -1.24
CA ALA A 18 -16.61 -45.93 -1.19
C ALA A 18 -17.20 -46.05 0.22
N VAL A 19 -16.64 -45.34 1.22
CA VAL A 19 -17.21 -45.27 2.58
C VAL A 19 -17.14 -43.82 3.08
N ARG A 20 -17.99 -42.96 2.52
CA ARG A 20 -18.51 -41.71 3.13
C ARG A 20 -19.62 -41.06 2.28
N VAL A 21 -20.42 -41.89 1.62
CA VAL A 21 -21.73 -41.53 1.10
C VAL A 21 -22.68 -42.59 1.63
N ALA A 22 -23.84 -42.16 2.16
CA ALA A 22 -24.93 -42.97 2.72
C ALA A 22 -24.95 -43.18 4.25
N THR A 23 -25.24 -42.10 4.97
CA THR A 23 -26.17 -42.07 6.11
C THR A 23 -26.83 -40.68 6.08
N ALA A 24 -28.11 -40.46 6.29
CA ALA A 24 -29.32 -41.25 6.12
C ALA A 24 -30.42 -40.19 5.96
N ALA A 25 -31.13 -40.21 4.84
CA ALA A 25 -32.36 -39.46 4.68
C ALA A 25 -33.49 -40.27 5.32
N ALA A 26 -34.21 -39.67 6.26
CA ALA A 26 -35.47 -40.20 6.76
C ALA A 26 -36.45 -39.06 7.06
N THR A 27 -37.48 -39.02 6.22
CA THR A 27 -38.90 -38.76 6.53
C THR A 27 -39.31 -37.47 7.23
N VAL A 28 -39.93 -36.55 6.46
CA VAL A 28 -41.22 -35.91 6.84
C VAL A 28 -42.04 -35.67 5.56
N SER A 29 -43.27 -36.17 5.53
CA SER A 29 -44.34 -35.74 4.61
C SER A 29 -45.68 -35.78 5.37
N PHE A 30 -46.66 -35.02 4.84
CA PHE A 30 -47.97 -34.57 5.36
C PHE A 30 -47.92 -33.27 6.17
N ALA A 31 -48.76 -32.25 5.95
CA ALA A 31 -49.91 -32.08 5.07
C ALA A 31 -50.16 -30.59 4.75
N SER A 32 -50.87 -30.37 3.64
CA SER A 32 -51.44 -29.12 3.14
C SER A 32 -52.48 -28.50 4.09
N THR A 33 -52.59 -27.17 4.12
CA THR A 33 -53.89 -26.48 4.03
C THR A 33 -53.73 -25.00 3.66
N SER A 34 -54.51 -24.62 2.66
CA SER A 34 -54.69 -23.28 2.07
C SER A 34 -55.36 -22.29 3.02
N GLY A 35 -55.13 -21.00 2.80
CA GLY A 35 -55.96 -19.94 3.41
C GLY A 35 -55.57 -18.54 2.94
N MET A 36 -56.26 -18.07 1.89
CA MET A 36 -56.26 -16.68 1.41
C MET A 36 -56.50 -15.68 2.55
N LEU A 37 -55.91 -14.49 2.47
CA LEU A 37 -56.61 -13.22 2.77
C LEU A 37 -55.79 -12.02 2.24
N SER A 38 -56.45 -11.25 1.38
CA SER A 38 -56.04 -9.94 0.88
C SER A 38 -55.98 -8.90 2.01
N ARG A 39 -55.06 -7.93 1.92
CA ARG A 39 -55.38 -6.49 1.95
C ARG A 39 -54.12 -5.62 1.78
N SER A 40 -54.27 -4.59 0.93
CA SER A 40 -53.54 -3.31 0.92
C SER A 40 -53.27 -2.80 2.35
N VAL A 41 -52.23 -2.04 2.69
CA VAL A 41 -52.00 -0.62 2.40
C VAL A 41 -50.56 -0.25 2.83
N SER A 42 -49.92 0.73 2.19
CA SER A 42 -48.89 1.59 2.81
C SER A 42 -49.53 2.97 3.07
N PRO A 43 -48.86 3.97 3.66
CA PRO A 43 -47.80 4.01 4.68
C PRO A 43 -48.29 4.83 5.90
N LEU A 44 -47.55 4.89 7.02
CA LEU A 44 -47.38 6.14 7.79
C LEU A 44 -46.48 5.96 9.02
N SER A 45 -45.88 7.09 9.33
CA SER A 45 -44.89 7.42 10.32
C SER A 45 -45.35 7.33 11.78
N SER A 46 -44.33 7.37 12.64
CA SER A 46 -44.26 8.04 13.94
C SER A 46 -45.19 7.54 15.04
N LEU A 47 -44.57 7.04 16.12
CA LEU A 47 -44.87 7.50 17.48
C LEU A 47 -43.64 7.27 18.37
N SER A 48 -43.03 8.38 18.74
CA SER A 48 -42.10 8.57 19.85
C SER A 48 -42.84 8.46 21.18
N VAL A 49 -42.20 7.86 22.19
CA VAL A 49 -42.47 8.16 23.61
C VAL A 49 -41.26 8.90 24.14
N SER A 50 -41.56 10.03 24.77
CA SER A 50 -40.68 11.10 25.19
C SER A 50 -40.48 11.13 26.71
N ASP A 51 -39.22 11.35 27.11
CA ASP A 51 -38.72 12.25 28.20
C ASP A 51 -39.12 11.94 29.67
N PRO A 52 -38.53 12.56 30.74
CA PRO A 52 -37.70 13.80 30.77
C PRO A 52 -36.54 13.89 31.80
N ASP A 53 -35.66 14.88 31.58
CA ASP A 53 -35.22 15.93 32.53
C ASP A 53 -34.27 16.87 31.76
N ASP A 54 -34.72 17.99 31.15
CA ASP A 54 -35.14 19.30 31.71
C ASP A 54 -33.96 20.02 32.42
N ASN A 55 -33.51 21.26 32.14
CA ASN A 55 -34.01 22.45 31.41
C ASN A 55 -32.87 23.55 31.46
N PRO A 56 -33.04 24.86 31.19
CA PRO A 56 -33.60 25.63 30.06
C PRO A 56 -32.65 26.72 29.45
N ARG A 57 -32.80 26.99 28.13
CA ARG A 57 -33.00 28.29 27.38
C ARG A 57 -32.11 29.56 27.62
N PRO A 58 -32.24 30.66 26.82
CA PRO A 58 -32.85 30.89 25.49
C PRO A 58 -32.01 31.73 24.49
N THR A 59 -32.53 31.81 23.26
CA THR A 59 -32.05 32.56 22.08
C THR A 59 -32.44 34.05 22.01
N LYS A 60 -31.58 34.80 21.29
CA LYS A 60 -31.80 36.00 20.42
C LYS A 60 -32.61 37.20 20.95
N ARG A 61 -31.97 38.38 20.89
CA ARG A 61 -32.65 39.69 20.91
C ARG A 61 -32.18 40.58 19.76
N ALA A 62 -33.16 41.25 19.14
CA ALA A 62 -33.09 42.18 18.04
C ALA A 62 -32.39 43.50 18.41
N ARG A 63 -31.81 44.18 17.40
CA ARG A 63 -31.32 45.56 17.49
C ARG A 63 -32.47 46.53 17.16
N LYS A 64 -32.64 47.55 18.01
CA LYS A 64 -33.55 48.70 17.83
C LYS A 64 -32.71 50.00 17.74
N ALA A 65 -33.31 51.00 17.09
CA ALA A 65 -32.73 52.22 16.54
C ALA A 65 -32.46 53.37 17.54
N GLY A 66 -31.67 54.35 17.06
CA GLY A 66 -31.74 55.79 17.39
C GLY A 66 -30.64 56.33 18.31
N ASP A 67 -29.76 57.22 17.80
CA ASP A 67 -29.78 58.67 18.13
C ASP A 67 -28.67 59.45 17.38
N GLU A 68 -28.89 60.77 17.27
CA GLU A 68 -28.42 61.79 16.33
C GLU A 68 -26.99 62.34 16.50
N GLY A 69 -26.48 63.04 15.47
CA GLY A 69 -25.22 63.80 15.54
C GLY A 69 -24.76 64.52 14.25
N GLN A 70 -25.52 65.54 13.84
CA GLN A 70 -25.17 66.79 13.11
C GLN A 70 -24.07 66.91 11.99
N LYS A 71 -24.57 67.47 10.87
CA LYS A 71 -24.07 68.62 10.05
C LYS A 71 -22.92 68.46 9.04
N GLY A 72 -23.21 68.88 7.81
CA GLY A 72 -22.25 69.40 6.83
C GLY A 72 -22.61 69.09 5.37
N GLU A 73 -23.32 70.00 4.71
CA GLU A 73 -23.45 70.04 3.24
C GLU A 73 -22.09 70.38 2.59
N GLU A 74 -21.76 69.74 1.47
CA GLU A 74 -21.37 70.38 0.21
C GLU A 74 -20.84 69.36 -0.82
N GLY A 75 -21.27 69.50 -2.08
CA GLY A 75 -20.35 69.36 -3.21
C GLY A 75 -20.26 68.02 -3.95
N ALA A 76 -20.75 68.07 -5.19
CA ALA A 76 -20.21 67.41 -6.38
C ALA A 76 -20.53 65.93 -6.65
N LYS A 77 -21.34 65.76 -7.70
CA LYS A 77 -21.51 64.58 -8.54
C LYS A 77 -20.18 63.85 -8.80
N ASN A 78 -20.12 62.55 -8.54
CA ASN A 78 -19.24 61.69 -9.32
C ASN A 78 -19.90 60.34 -9.63
N MET A 79 -19.94 60.06 -10.92
CA MET A 79 -20.61 58.96 -11.57
C MET A 79 -19.80 57.68 -11.34
N GLN A 80 -20.23 56.82 -10.42
CA GLN A 80 -19.61 55.51 -10.23
C GLN A 80 -20.00 54.57 -11.38
N THR A 81 -19.11 54.48 -12.36
CA THR A 81 -19.11 53.40 -13.35
C THR A 81 -18.91 52.05 -12.64
N ASN A 82 -19.90 51.19 -12.75
CA ASN A 82 -19.86 49.80 -12.31
C ASN A 82 -18.77 49.02 -13.11
N ARG A 83 -17.56 48.90 -12.56
CA ARG A 83 -16.55 47.97 -13.09
C ARG A 83 -16.92 46.54 -12.68
N LYS A 84 -17.64 45.83 -13.57
CA LYS A 84 -17.75 44.37 -13.52
C LYS A 84 -16.34 43.78 -13.45
N LYS A 85 -16.02 43.01 -12.40
CA LYS A 85 -14.80 42.20 -12.34
C LYS A 85 -14.82 41.23 -13.53
N ALA A 86 -13.95 41.46 -14.50
CA ALA A 86 -13.73 40.53 -15.60
C ALA A 86 -13.34 39.16 -15.01
N MET A 87 -14.16 38.15 -15.26
CA MET A 87 -13.84 36.76 -14.96
C MET A 87 -12.62 36.41 -15.80
N ARG A 88 -11.45 36.21 -15.16
CA ARG A 88 -10.24 35.73 -15.85
C ARG A 88 -10.61 34.42 -16.53
N THR A 89 -10.64 34.41 -17.85
CA THR A 89 -10.73 33.21 -18.68
C THR A 89 -9.62 32.28 -18.21
N LYS A 90 -10.00 31.13 -17.62
CA LYS A 90 -9.06 30.10 -17.19
C LYS A 90 -8.35 29.63 -18.47
N LYS A 91 -7.10 30.06 -18.67
CA LYS A 91 -6.28 29.64 -19.81
C LYS A 91 -6.31 28.11 -19.84
N GLU A 92 -6.85 27.51 -20.89
CA GLU A 92 -6.86 26.05 -21.04
C GLU A 92 -5.41 25.58 -20.98
N ILE A 93 -5.15 24.69 -20.02
CA ILE A 93 -3.86 24.00 -19.95
C ILE A 93 -3.94 22.91 -21.03
N PRO A 94 -3.00 22.87 -22.00
CA PRO A 94 -3.00 21.85 -23.03
C PRO A 94 -3.05 20.45 -22.40
N GLU A 95 -3.85 19.55 -22.99
CA GLU A 95 -3.92 18.16 -22.54
C GLU A 95 -2.54 17.49 -22.79
N PRO A 96 -1.94 16.84 -21.77
CA PRO A 96 -0.64 16.20 -21.91
C PRO A 96 -0.72 15.02 -22.88
N LYS A 97 0.25 14.93 -23.78
CA LYS A 97 0.31 13.87 -24.78
C LYS A 97 1.47 12.91 -24.48
N PRO A 98 1.40 11.64 -24.91
CA PRO A 98 2.47 10.67 -24.67
C PRO A 98 3.86 11.14 -25.14
N GLU A 99 3.93 11.88 -26.24
CA GLU A 99 5.17 12.45 -26.79
C GLU A 99 5.85 13.49 -25.89
N ASP A 100 5.15 14.04 -24.90
CA ASP A 100 5.70 15.02 -23.95
C ASP A 100 6.56 14.36 -22.84
N PHE A 101 6.59 13.02 -22.78
CA PHE A 101 7.21 12.26 -21.70
C PHE A 101 8.32 11.31 -22.19
N PRO A 102 9.21 10.85 -21.31
CA PRO A 102 10.21 9.86 -21.68
C PRO A 102 9.57 8.62 -22.31
N ALA A 103 10.15 8.13 -23.39
CA ALA A 103 9.72 6.89 -24.02
C ALA A 103 9.81 5.74 -23.00
N ARG A 104 8.71 5.00 -22.85
CA ARG A 104 8.68 3.83 -21.96
C ARG A 104 9.37 2.64 -22.61
N MET A 105 10.18 1.93 -21.84
CA MET A 105 10.76 0.67 -22.30
C MET A 105 9.68 -0.40 -22.39
N THR A 106 9.60 -1.08 -23.53
CA THR A 106 8.77 -2.28 -23.70
C THR A 106 9.44 -3.43 -22.95
N ASN A 107 8.76 -3.95 -21.94
CA ASN A 107 9.31 -4.98 -21.07
C ASN A 107 8.23 -6.00 -20.64
N ARG A 108 8.61 -7.26 -20.41
CA ARG A 108 7.73 -8.30 -19.86
C ARG A 108 7.47 -8.07 -18.37
N TRP A 109 8.40 -7.45 -17.65
CA TRP A 109 8.21 -7.04 -16.26
C TRP A 109 7.62 -5.62 -16.21
N LYS A 110 6.48 -5.44 -15.54
CA LYS A 110 5.77 -4.17 -15.49
C LYS A 110 6.13 -3.40 -14.23
N ILE A 111 7.03 -2.44 -14.35
CA ILE A 111 7.65 -1.68 -13.27
C ILE A 111 7.12 -0.24 -13.25
N GLY A 112 6.83 0.26 -12.05
CA GLY A 112 6.71 1.69 -11.78
C GLY A 112 6.31 2.01 -10.35
N PRO A 113 6.29 3.28 -9.94
CA PRO A 113 6.09 3.63 -8.55
C PRO A 113 4.61 3.76 -8.17
N HIS A 114 4.36 3.83 -6.86
CA HIS A 114 3.11 4.34 -6.31
C HIS A 114 3.06 5.87 -6.48
N VAL A 115 2.36 6.34 -7.50
CA VAL A 115 2.32 7.77 -7.86
C VAL A 115 1.20 8.54 -7.15
N SER A 116 1.40 9.85 -7.01
CA SER A 116 0.37 10.74 -6.47
C SER A 116 -0.81 10.93 -7.45
N SER A 117 -2.02 10.92 -6.90
CA SER A 117 -3.27 11.33 -7.57
C SER A 117 -3.71 12.76 -7.16
N ALA A 118 -2.79 13.57 -6.62
CA ALA A 118 -3.12 14.91 -6.17
C ALA A 118 -3.71 15.77 -7.31
N GLY A 119 -4.83 16.43 -7.02
CA GLY A 119 -5.56 17.24 -7.99
C GLY A 119 -6.48 16.46 -8.94
N GLY A 120 -6.54 15.12 -8.83
CA GLY A 120 -7.42 14.27 -9.63
C GLY A 120 -6.77 12.91 -9.93
N VAL A 121 -7.56 11.84 -9.95
CA VAL A 121 -7.06 10.48 -10.25
C VAL A 121 -6.44 10.40 -11.64
N GLU A 122 -6.96 11.17 -12.59
CA GLU A 122 -6.44 11.28 -13.95
C GLU A 122 -4.99 11.80 -14.03
N ASN A 123 -4.50 12.48 -12.98
CA ASN A 123 -3.12 12.97 -12.94
C ASN A 123 -2.11 11.87 -12.60
N ALA A 124 -2.57 10.74 -12.04
CA ALA A 124 -1.68 9.62 -11.76
C ALA A 124 -1.04 9.06 -13.05
N ILE A 125 -1.81 8.97 -14.15
CA ILE A 125 -1.28 8.54 -15.46
C ILE A 125 -0.14 9.45 -15.91
N VAL A 126 -0.32 10.77 -15.77
CA VAL A 126 0.70 11.76 -16.13
C VAL A 126 1.94 11.59 -15.26
N ASN A 127 1.77 11.37 -13.95
CA ASN A 127 2.88 11.16 -13.03
C ASN A 127 3.63 9.85 -13.32
N ALA A 128 2.92 8.77 -13.66
CA ALA A 128 3.53 7.51 -14.09
C ALA A 128 4.32 7.69 -15.40
N ALA A 129 3.77 8.42 -16.37
CA ALA A 129 4.45 8.71 -17.62
C ALA A 129 5.75 9.53 -17.42
N ARG A 130 5.78 10.48 -16.48
CA ARG A 130 6.96 11.31 -16.17
C ARG A 130 8.19 10.52 -15.71
N VAL A 131 7.98 9.33 -15.15
CA VAL A 131 9.06 8.45 -14.68
C VAL A 131 9.33 7.29 -15.64
N GLY A 132 8.65 7.23 -16.79
CA GLY A 132 8.82 6.15 -17.76
C GLY A 132 8.23 4.80 -17.29
N ALA A 133 7.32 4.82 -16.33
CA ALA A 133 6.72 3.62 -15.74
C ALA A 133 5.75 2.93 -16.70
N ASN A 134 5.73 1.60 -16.70
CA ASN A 134 4.81 0.77 -17.50
C ASN A 134 3.76 0.03 -16.62
N ALA A 135 3.89 0.13 -15.30
CA ALA A 135 2.88 -0.15 -14.27
C ALA A 135 2.88 0.99 -13.23
N PHE A 136 1.83 1.15 -12.43
CA PHE A 136 1.87 2.10 -11.30
C PHE A 136 0.79 1.76 -10.27
N ALA A 137 0.99 2.22 -9.04
CA ALA A 137 -0.04 2.20 -7.99
C ALA A 137 -0.60 3.59 -7.71
N ILE A 138 -1.81 3.63 -7.16
CA ILE A 138 -2.51 4.88 -6.82
C ILE A 138 -3.37 4.72 -5.58
N PHE A 139 -3.47 5.81 -4.81
CA PHE A 139 -4.62 6.00 -3.92
C PHE A 139 -5.76 6.62 -4.72
N LEU A 140 -6.93 6.01 -4.68
CA LEU A 140 -8.15 6.48 -5.37
C LEU A 140 -8.79 7.69 -4.66
N LYS A 141 -8.49 7.83 -3.37
CA LYS A 141 -8.94 8.91 -2.50
C LYS A 141 -7.89 9.17 -1.41
N SER A 142 -8.15 10.13 -0.51
CA SER A 142 -7.21 10.40 0.58
C SER A 142 -7.14 9.23 1.55
N GLN A 143 -5.97 8.63 1.68
CA GLN A 143 -5.67 7.56 2.62
C GLN A 143 -5.73 7.98 4.11
N ARG A 144 -5.95 9.28 4.38
CA ARG A 144 -6.02 9.90 5.72
C ARG A 144 -7.45 10.10 6.22
N LYS A 145 -8.46 9.83 5.39
CA LYS A 145 -9.86 10.16 5.67
C LYS A 145 -10.73 8.96 5.37
N TRP A 146 -11.80 8.82 6.16
CA TRP A 146 -12.82 7.80 5.96
C TRP A 146 -13.73 8.10 4.78
N ASP A 147 -14.09 9.38 4.63
CA ASP A 147 -15.00 9.86 3.59
C ASP A 147 -14.27 10.77 2.61
N SER A 148 -14.65 10.66 1.35
CA SER A 148 -14.12 11.44 0.23
C SER A 148 -15.23 11.68 -0.78
N LYS A 149 -15.17 12.84 -1.43
CA LYS A 149 -16.14 13.19 -2.47
C LYS A 149 -16.20 12.08 -3.54
N PRO A 150 -17.40 11.83 -4.13
CA PRO A 150 -17.52 10.96 -5.28
C PRO A 150 -16.60 11.42 -6.43
N LEU A 151 -16.18 10.48 -7.25
CA LEU A 151 -15.52 10.80 -8.51
C LEU A 151 -16.51 11.54 -9.41
N THR A 152 -16.03 12.53 -10.16
CA THR A 152 -16.86 13.22 -11.15
C THR A 152 -16.78 12.50 -12.49
N ASP A 153 -17.87 12.55 -13.28
CA ASP A 153 -17.90 11.96 -14.62
C ASP A 153 -16.75 12.47 -15.51
N GLU A 154 -16.41 13.75 -15.37
CA GLU A 154 -15.27 14.36 -16.08
C GLU A 154 -13.93 13.70 -15.70
N SER A 155 -13.69 13.46 -14.41
CA SER A 155 -12.46 12.83 -13.92
C SER A 155 -12.38 11.37 -14.35
N ILE A 156 -13.50 10.64 -14.29
CA ILE A 156 -13.59 9.25 -14.78
C ILE A 156 -13.29 9.18 -16.27
N ALA A 157 -13.93 10.04 -17.07
CA ALA A 157 -13.72 10.08 -18.52
C ALA A 157 -12.26 10.42 -18.87
N LYS A 158 -11.67 11.43 -18.20
CA LYS A 158 -10.26 11.79 -18.38
C LYS A 158 -9.31 10.67 -17.99
N PHE A 159 -9.58 9.98 -16.88
CA PHE A 159 -8.75 8.85 -16.44
C PHE A 159 -8.75 7.75 -17.52
N LYS A 160 -9.94 7.32 -17.97
CA LYS A 160 -10.07 6.28 -19.01
C LYS A 160 -9.44 6.69 -20.33
N HIS A 161 -9.62 7.95 -20.74
CA HIS A 161 -8.99 8.49 -21.95
C HIS A 161 -7.45 8.45 -21.84
N ARG A 162 -6.88 8.92 -20.73
CA ARG A 162 -5.44 8.91 -20.50
C ARG A 162 -4.88 7.50 -20.40
N MET A 163 -5.57 6.56 -19.76
CA MET A 163 -5.18 5.15 -19.76
C MET A 163 -5.00 4.62 -21.18
N LYS A 164 -5.94 4.93 -22.08
CA LYS A 164 -5.89 4.55 -23.49
C LYS A 164 -4.77 5.25 -24.26
N ASP A 165 -4.70 6.58 -24.20
CA ASP A 165 -3.71 7.37 -24.94
C ASP A 165 -2.28 7.04 -24.54
N PHE A 166 -2.07 6.90 -23.23
CA PHE A 166 -0.79 6.49 -22.68
C PHE A 166 -0.62 4.98 -22.70
N GLY A 167 -1.52 4.17 -23.26
CA GLY A 167 -1.33 2.73 -23.43
C GLY A 167 -1.06 1.93 -22.15
N TYR A 168 -1.69 2.31 -21.03
CA TYR A 168 -1.67 1.51 -19.80
C TYR A 168 -2.79 0.48 -19.81
N SER A 169 -2.46 -0.76 -19.45
CA SER A 169 -3.46 -1.81 -19.19
C SER A 169 -4.01 -1.67 -17.77
N PRO A 170 -5.32 -1.84 -17.54
CA PRO A 170 -5.89 -1.93 -16.20
C PRO A 170 -5.19 -2.98 -15.31
N SER A 171 -4.78 -4.10 -15.91
CA SER A 171 -4.04 -5.18 -15.22
C SER A 171 -2.65 -4.78 -14.70
N HIS A 172 -2.10 -3.65 -15.15
CA HIS A 172 -0.80 -3.13 -14.70
C HIS A 172 -0.94 -1.93 -13.74
N VAL A 173 -2.16 -1.63 -13.31
CA VAL A 173 -2.42 -0.59 -12.31
C VAL A 173 -2.85 -1.29 -11.02
N LEU A 174 -2.17 -0.99 -9.92
CA LEU A 174 -2.43 -1.61 -8.63
C LEU A 174 -2.88 -0.54 -7.61
N PRO A 175 -4.15 -0.12 -7.61
CA PRO A 175 -4.67 0.78 -6.59
C PRO A 175 -4.43 0.23 -5.18
N HIS A 176 -4.06 1.10 -4.26
CA HIS A 176 -3.79 0.74 -2.87
C HIS A 176 -4.88 1.29 -1.95
N GLY A 177 -5.32 0.47 -1.00
CA GLY A 177 -6.29 0.84 0.01
C GLY A 177 -5.74 1.75 1.10
N SER A 178 -6.63 2.45 1.80
CA SER A 178 -6.23 3.28 2.94
C SER A 178 -5.67 2.42 4.08
N TYR A 179 -4.56 2.85 4.68
CA TYR A 179 -4.00 2.26 5.90
C TYR A 179 -4.91 2.38 7.14
N LEU A 180 -6.05 3.07 7.04
CA LEU A 180 -7.06 3.11 8.10
C LEU A 180 -7.94 1.85 8.11
N VAL A 181 -8.01 1.13 6.98
CA VAL A 181 -8.85 -0.06 6.83
C VAL A 181 -8.26 -1.20 7.65
N ASN A 182 -9.07 -1.78 8.53
CA ASN A 182 -8.76 -3.04 9.20
C ASN A 182 -10.01 -3.94 9.14
N LEU A 183 -10.06 -4.83 8.14
CA LEU A 183 -11.18 -5.77 7.95
C LEU A 183 -11.20 -6.86 9.03
N GLY A 184 -10.05 -7.16 9.63
CA GLY A 184 -9.91 -8.13 10.71
C GLY A 184 -10.17 -7.60 12.12
N ASN A 185 -10.67 -6.35 12.27
CA ASN A 185 -10.90 -5.74 13.57
C ASN A 185 -12.06 -6.46 14.31
N PRO A 186 -11.89 -6.93 15.56
CA PRO A 186 -12.98 -7.58 16.29
C PRO A 186 -14.14 -6.65 16.65
N ASP A 187 -13.88 -5.35 16.81
CA ASP A 187 -14.92 -4.35 17.05
C ASP A 187 -15.77 -4.16 15.78
N SER A 188 -17.05 -4.56 15.85
CA SER A 188 -17.96 -4.55 14.71
C SER A 188 -18.20 -3.15 14.14
N LEU A 189 -18.19 -2.09 14.97
CA LEU A 189 -18.39 -0.72 14.50
C LEU A 189 -17.15 -0.21 13.75
N LYS A 190 -15.96 -0.50 14.27
CA LYS A 190 -14.70 -0.16 13.59
C LYS A 190 -14.52 -0.96 12.31
N ARG A 191 -14.90 -2.24 12.32
CA ARG A 191 -14.88 -3.12 11.16
C ARG A 191 -15.85 -2.65 10.08
N GLU A 192 -17.10 -2.31 10.43
CA GLU A 192 -18.07 -1.80 9.45
C GLU A 192 -17.59 -0.48 8.82
N LYS A 193 -16.99 0.42 9.62
CA LYS A 193 -16.40 1.65 9.07
C LYS A 193 -15.26 1.37 8.08
N SER A 194 -14.42 0.38 8.39
CA SER A 194 -13.35 -0.09 7.50
C SER A 194 -13.93 -0.71 6.23
N TYR A 195 -14.96 -1.54 6.37
CA TYR A 195 -15.67 -2.19 5.28
C TYR A 195 -16.30 -1.16 4.32
N GLN A 196 -16.98 -0.14 4.84
CA GLN A 196 -17.56 0.91 4.00
C GLN A 196 -16.48 1.69 3.25
N CYS A 197 -15.34 1.99 3.89
CA CYS A 197 -14.21 2.63 3.21
C CYS A 197 -13.63 1.75 2.09
N PHE A 198 -13.50 0.44 2.36
CA PHE A 198 -13.01 -0.58 1.44
C PHE A 198 -13.95 -0.78 0.24
N LEU A 199 -15.24 -0.94 0.47
CA LEU A 199 -16.26 -1.07 -0.57
C LEU A 199 -16.32 0.16 -1.48
N ASP A 200 -16.21 1.35 -0.88
CA ASP A 200 -16.15 2.63 -1.58
C ASP A 200 -14.93 2.73 -2.51
N ASP A 201 -13.79 2.13 -2.13
CA ASP A 201 -12.60 2.03 -2.99
C ASP A 201 -12.81 1.02 -4.13
N LEU A 202 -13.37 -0.16 -3.86
CA LEU A 202 -13.68 -1.15 -4.92
C LEU A 202 -14.63 -0.58 -5.98
N LYS A 203 -15.68 0.13 -5.56
CA LYS A 203 -16.60 0.81 -6.47
C LYS A 203 -15.92 1.91 -7.30
N ARG A 204 -14.85 2.54 -6.79
CA ARG A 204 -14.02 3.48 -7.57
C ARG A 204 -13.17 2.75 -8.59
N CYS A 205 -12.58 1.60 -8.25
CA CYS A 205 -11.89 0.76 -9.21
C CYS A 205 -12.81 0.42 -10.40
N GLU A 206 -14.03 -0.04 -10.14
CA GLU A 206 -15.01 -0.37 -11.20
C GLU A 206 -15.38 0.84 -12.06
N GLN A 207 -15.66 1.99 -11.44
CA GLN A 207 -15.95 3.23 -12.17
C GLN A 207 -14.81 3.63 -13.10
N LEU A 208 -13.56 3.44 -12.66
CA LEU A 208 -12.35 3.75 -13.44
C LEU A 208 -11.97 2.64 -14.43
N GLY A 209 -12.58 1.45 -14.33
CA GLY A 209 -12.27 0.28 -15.15
C GLY A 209 -10.94 -0.40 -14.75
N LEU A 210 -10.60 -0.36 -13.46
CA LEU A 210 -9.43 -1.01 -12.88
C LEU A 210 -9.78 -2.42 -12.40
N GLU A 211 -8.86 -3.35 -12.57
CA GLU A 211 -9.09 -4.78 -12.33
C GLU A 211 -8.59 -5.25 -10.95
N LEU A 212 -7.62 -4.54 -10.37
CA LEU A 212 -6.96 -4.93 -9.11
C LEU A 212 -7.25 -3.91 -8.01
N TYR A 213 -7.16 -4.35 -6.76
CA TYR A 213 -7.17 -3.49 -5.59
C TYR A 213 -6.36 -4.11 -4.45
N ASN A 214 -5.22 -3.51 -4.13
CA ASN A 214 -4.32 -3.96 -3.07
C ASN A 214 -4.76 -3.45 -1.70
N VAL A 215 -4.71 -4.31 -0.68
CA VAL A 215 -5.03 -3.95 0.69
C VAL A 215 -4.26 -4.80 1.69
N HIS A 216 -3.85 -4.17 2.79
CA HIS A 216 -3.33 -4.90 3.94
C HIS A 216 -4.48 -5.68 4.60
N PRO A 217 -4.32 -6.98 4.93
CA PRO A 217 -5.42 -7.80 5.45
C PRO A 217 -6.04 -7.21 6.74
N GLY A 218 -5.20 -6.76 7.67
CA GLY A 218 -5.63 -6.10 8.89
C GLY A 218 -4.82 -6.49 10.13
N SER A 219 -5.45 -6.36 11.29
CA SER A 219 -4.83 -6.66 12.58
C SER A 219 -5.87 -7.10 13.61
N THR A 220 -5.50 -8.05 14.47
CA THR A 220 -6.29 -8.46 15.64
C THR A 220 -6.41 -7.35 16.69
N VAL A 221 -5.61 -6.29 16.59
CA VAL A 221 -5.41 -5.21 17.58
C VAL A 221 -5.13 -5.70 19.01
N GLY A 222 -4.77 -6.98 19.17
CA GLY A 222 -4.56 -7.62 20.47
C GLY A 222 -5.85 -8.00 21.20
N ALA A 223 -6.99 -7.91 20.51
CA ALA A 223 -8.33 -8.15 21.08
C ALA A 223 -9.07 -9.35 20.43
N ALA A 224 -8.40 -10.10 19.55
CA ALA A 224 -8.92 -11.30 18.90
C ALA A 224 -7.82 -12.33 18.67
N THR A 225 -8.21 -13.59 18.48
CA THR A 225 -7.27 -14.58 17.95
C THR A 225 -6.98 -14.29 16.47
N THR A 226 -5.88 -14.84 15.96
CA THR A 226 -5.54 -14.75 14.53
C THR A 226 -6.68 -15.32 13.70
N GLU A 227 -7.15 -16.53 14.02
CA GLU A 227 -8.18 -17.28 13.29
C GLU A 227 -9.50 -16.51 13.20
N GLN A 228 -9.91 -15.87 14.30
CA GLN A 228 -11.08 -14.98 14.30
C GLN A 228 -10.90 -13.82 13.32
N SER A 229 -9.73 -13.19 13.31
CA SER A 229 -9.43 -12.07 12.40
C SER A 229 -9.39 -12.53 10.94
N LEU A 230 -8.82 -13.71 10.63
CA LEU A 230 -8.83 -14.30 9.29
C LEU A 230 -10.25 -14.52 8.79
N ALA A 231 -11.13 -15.09 9.61
CA ALA A 231 -12.53 -15.31 9.27
C ALA A 231 -13.28 -14.00 9.01
N LEU A 232 -13.05 -12.97 9.83
CA LEU A 232 -13.65 -11.64 9.62
C LEU A 232 -13.20 -10.98 8.31
N ILE A 233 -11.93 -11.14 7.94
CA ILE A 233 -11.39 -10.64 6.68
C ILE A 233 -12.06 -11.35 5.50
N ALA A 234 -12.14 -12.68 5.54
CA ALA A 234 -12.80 -13.48 4.51
C ALA A 234 -14.29 -13.12 4.37
N GLU A 235 -15.01 -12.93 5.48
CA GLU A 235 -16.40 -12.47 5.49
C GLU A 235 -16.56 -11.11 4.79
N CYS A 236 -15.69 -10.14 5.11
CA CYS A 236 -15.69 -8.83 4.46
C CYS A 236 -15.43 -8.95 2.95
N ILE A 237 -14.49 -9.80 2.52
CA ILE A 237 -14.20 -10.04 1.11
C ILE A 237 -15.42 -10.66 0.41
N ASN A 238 -16.02 -11.71 0.99
CA ASN A 238 -17.21 -12.38 0.45
C ASN A 238 -18.40 -11.42 0.33
N ARG A 239 -18.57 -10.52 1.31
CA ARG A 239 -19.60 -9.48 1.25
C ARG A 239 -19.30 -8.48 0.14
N ALA A 240 -18.07 -8.00 0.03
CA ALA A 240 -17.68 -7.08 -1.05
C ALA A 240 -17.84 -7.71 -2.44
N HIS A 241 -17.53 -8.99 -2.62
CA HIS A 241 -17.78 -9.74 -3.84
C HIS A 241 -19.27 -9.81 -4.22
N LYS A 242 -20.19 -9.76 -3.26
CA LYS A 242 -21.64 -9.69 -3.52
C LYS A 242 -22.10 -8.28 -3.87
N GLU A 243 -21.33 -7.25 -3.49
CA GLU A 243 -21.64 -5.83 -3.69
C GLU A 243 -20.84 -5.17 -4.83
N THR A 244 -20.01 -5.96 -5.54
CA THR A 244 -19.13 -5.56 -6.66
C THR A 244 -19.02 -6.70 -7.68
N GLU A 245 -18.62 -6.41 -8.90
CA GLU A 245 -18.68 -7.33 -10.05
C GLU A 245 -17.30 -7.82 -10.51
N SER A 246 -16.30 -6.94 -10.63
CA SER A 246 -15.11 -7.26 -11.45
C SER A 246 -13.76 -7.21 -10.74
N VAL A 247 -13.64 -6.49 -9.63
CA VAL A 247 -12.32 -6.20 -9.03
C VAL A 247 -11.77 -7.41 -8.29
N VAL A 248 -10.51 -7.74 -8.55
CA VAL A 248 -9.72 -8.72 -7.80
C VAL A 248 -9.13 -8.03 -6.57
N ILE A 249 -9.51 -8.52 -5.38
CA ILE A 249 -8.96 -8.04 -4.12
C ILE A 249 -7.60 -8.71 -3.89
N VAL A 250 -6.55 -7.90 -3.80
CA VAL A 250 -5.16 -8.36 -3.68
C VAL A 250 -4.71 -8.12 -2.24
N LEU A 251 -4.46 -9.20 -1.50
CA LEU A 251 -4.00 -9.16 -0.11
C LEU A 251 -2.48 -9.02 -0.07
N GLU A 252 -1.96 -8.06 0.66
CA GLU A 252 -0.52 -7.87 0.80
C GLU A 252 0.05 -8.66 1.99
N ASN A 253 1.25 -9.23 1.85
CA ASN A 253 1.96 -9.77 3.01
C ASN A 253 2.48 -8.64 3.91
N MET A 254 2.42 -8.87 5.22
CA MET A 254 2.70 -7.86 6.22
C MET A 254 3.91 -8.20 7.11
N VAL A 255 4.67 -7.24 7.61
CA VAL A 255 5.71 -7.51 8.61
C VAL A 255 5.13 -7.63 10.02
N ARG A 256 5.34 -8.79 10.65
CA ARG A 256 5.09 -8.95 12.09
C ARG A 256 6.23 -8.35 12.91
N LEU A 257 6.06 -7.09 13.32
CA LEU A 257 6.89 -6.43 14.33
C LEU A 257 6.91 -7.26 15.64
N THR A 258 8.10 -7.60 16.14
CA THR A 258 8.20 -8.24 17.45
C THR A 258 7.83 -7.26 18.56
N VAL A 259 7.08 -7.80 19.51
CA VAL A 259 6.57 -7.16 20.72
C VAL A 259 7.72 -6.54 21.53
N THR A 260 8.02 -5.26 21.31
CA THR A 260 8.75 -4.46 22.29
C THR A 260 8.03 -3.17 22.67
N GLN A 261 6.97 -2.78 21.95
CA GLN A 261 6.02 -1.78 22.41
C GLN A 261 4.59 -2.17 22.03
N ALA A 262 3.67 -2.02 22.99
CA ALA A 262 2.28 -2.46 22.93
C ALA A 262 1.60 -2.14 21.58
N GLY A 263 1.30 -3.19 20.80
CA GLY A 263 0.38 -3.09 19.65
C GLY A 263 0.87 -3.64 18.31
N SER A 264 2.18 -3.87 18.12
CA SER A 264 2.73 -4.18 16.79
C SER A 264 2.83 -5.68 16.43
N GLY A 265 2.59 -6.59 17.38
CA GLY A 265 2.61 -8.05 17.16
C GLY A 265 1.31 -8.66 16.63
N ASN A 266 0.33 -7.82 16.30
CA ASN A 266 -1.07 -8.20 16.06
C ASN A 266 -1.46 -8.15 14.57
N VAL A 267 -0.50 -7.95 13.66
CA VAL A 267 -0.76 -7.79 12.23
C VAL A 267 -1.03 -9.15 11.59
N ILE A 268 -1.96 -9.19 10.63
CA ILE A 268 -2.33 -10.36 9.84
C ILE A 268 -1.64 -10.28 8.48
N GLY A 269 -1.20 -11.42 7.95
CA GLY A 269 -0.55 -11.54 6.64
C GLY A 269 0.96 -11.68 6.73
N SER A 270 1.50 -11.94 7.93
CA SER A 270 2.95 -12.05 8.15
C SER A 270 3.54 -13.41 7.86
N ARG A 271 2.67 -14.40 7.75
CA ARG A 271 2.98 -15.75 7.27
C ARG A 271 2.14 -15.97 6.03
N PHE A 272 2.71 -16.58 5.00
CA PHE A 272 1.94 -16.90 3.79
C PHE A 272 0.75 -17.81 4.10
N SER A 273 0.87 -18.70 5.08
CA SER A 273 -0.25 -19.52 5.56
C SER A 273 -1.46 -18.68 6.00
N GLU A 274 -1.27 -17.51 6.64
CA GLU A 274 -2.39 -16.64 7.03
C GLU A 274 -3.14 -16.07 5.81
N LEU A 275 -2.43 -15.78 4.71
CA LEU A 275 -3.03 -15.34 3.47
C LEU A 275 -3.78 -16.50 2.78
N GLY A 276 -3.17 -17.70 2.80
CA GLY A 276 -3.80 -18.93 2.30
C GLY A 276 -5.10 -19.26 3.05
N ASP A 277 -5.08 -19.18 4.37
CA ASP A 277 -6.24 -19.43 5.24
C ASP A 277 -7.39 -18.44 4.98
N ILE A 278 -7.09 -17.18 4.65
CA ILE A 278 -8.12 -16.21 4.21
C ILE A 278 -8.70 -16.64 2.86
N ILE A 279 -7.85 -16.93 1.88
CA ILE A 279 -8.25 -17.32 0.52
C ILE A 279 -9.09 -18.60 0.52
N GLU A 280 -8.78 -19.56 1.40
CA GLU A 280 -9.56 -20.80 1.55
C GLU A 280 -11.02 -20.50 1.91
N GLN A 281 -11.24 -19.52 2.79
CA GLN A 281 -12.56 -19.09 3.26
C GLN A 281 -13.28 -18.13 2.29
N VAL A 282 -12.61 -17.60 1.27
CA VAL A 282 -13.23 -16.78 0.22
C VAL A 282 -14.05 -17.68 -0.73
N GLU A 283 -15.30 -17.30 -0.99
CA GLU A 283 -16.24 -18.00 -1.86
C GLU A 283 -15.79 -17.90 -3.33
N ASP A 284 -15.62 -16.68 -3.86
CA ASP A 284 -15.16 -16.42 -5.22
C ASP A 284 -13.63 -16.26 -5.28
N LYS A 285 -12.95 -17.39 -5.40
CA LYS A 285 -11.48 -17.46 -5.47
C LYS A 285 -10.90 -16.85 -6.76
N THR A 286 -11.73 -16.55 -7.77
CA THR A 286 -11.25 -15.90 -9.01
C THR A 286 -10.98 -14.40 -8.81
N ARG A 287 -11.61 -13.80 -7.80
CA ARG A 287 -11.50 -12.37 -7.46
C ARG A 287 -10.75 -12.10 -6.15
N VAL A 288 -9.83 -13.00 -5.79
CA VAL A 288 -8.85 -12.77 -4.73
C VAL A 288 -7.45 -13.12 -5.23
N GLY A 289 -6.44 -12.44 -4.72
CA GLY A 289 -5.03 -12.69 -5.01
C GLY A 289 -4.12 -12.12 -3.94
N VAL A 290 -2.82 -12.14 -4.19
CA VAL A 290 -1.78 -11.68 -3.26
C VAL A 290 -0.78 -10.75 -3.95
N CYS A 291 -0.40 -9.70 -3.24
CA CYS A 291 0.74 -8.84 -3.53
C CYS A 291 1.91 -9.25 -2.63
N LEU A 292 3.08 -9.47 -3.21
CA LEU A 292 4.30 -9.71 -2.43
C LEU A 292 5.12 -8.43 -2.30
N ASP A 293 5.23 -7.90 -1.08
CA ASP A 293 6.19 -6.86 -0.74
C ASP A 293 7.54 -7.47 -0.32
N THR A 294 8.62 -7.05 -0.98
CA THR A 294 9.99 -7.54 -0.74
C THR A 294 10.62 -7.05 0.56
N CYS A 295 10.33 -5.83 1.02
CA CYS A 295 10.74 -5.34 2.33
C CYS A 295 9.97 -6.08 3.44
N GLU A 296 8.77 -6.55 3.13
CA GLU A 296 7.91 -7.26 4.07
C GLU A 296 8.03 -8.78 4.04
N CYS A 297 8.74 -9.33 3.05
CA CYS A 297 8.95 -10.76 2.91
C CYS A 297 9.53 -11.36 4.20
N PRO A 298 8.96 -12.47 4.71
CA PRO A 298 9.46 -13.11 5.92
C PRO A 298 10.82 -13.75 5.66
N SER A 299 11.89 -13.01 5.94
CA SER A 299 13.22 -13.59 6.04
C SER A 299 13.35 -14.27 7.39
N LYS A 300 13.24 -15.60 7.43
CA LYS A 300 13.60 -16.39 8.61
C LYS A 300 15.11 -16.15 8.90
N ARG A 301 15.51 -16.18 10.18
CA ARG A 301 16.89 -15.87 10.61
C ARG A 301 17.92 -16.73 9.87
N LYS A 302 19.16 -16.22 9.77
CA LYS A 302 20.38 -16.84 9.19
C LYS A 302 20.65 -18.33 9.50
N MET A 303 19.94 -18.95 10.46
CA MET A 303 20.11 -20.37 10.81
C MET A 303 19.01 -21.29 10.23
N GLU A 304 17.85 -20.78 9.82
CA GLU A 304 16.70 -21.60 9.34
C GLU A 304 15.89 -20.94 8.18
N GLY A 305 16.43 -19.90 7.54
CA GLY A 305 15.66 -19.05 6.61
C GLY A 305 16.26 -18.80 5.25
N TYR A 306 15.40 -18.33 4.35
CA TYR A 306 15.73 -18.04 2.95
C TYR A 306 16.09 -16.57 2.80
N ASP A 307 17.29 -16.34 2.30
CA ASP A 307 17.81 -15.01 2.01
C ASP A 307 17.45 -14.64 0.57
N ILE A 308 16.42 -13.80 0.41
CA ILE A 308 15.93 -13.35 -0.91
C ILE A 308 16.99 -12.56 -1.70
N THR A 309 18.09 -12.14 -1.05
CA THR A 309 19.23 -11.50 -1.70
C THR A 309 20.07 -12.46 -2.53
N THR A 310 19.87 -13.76 -2.32
CA THR A 310 20.52 -14.83 -3.07
C THR A 310 19.53 -15.49 -4.02
N ARG A 311 20.05 -15.96 -5.17
CA ARG A 311 19.25 -16.73 -6.12
C ARG A 311 18.63 -17.96 -5.47
N ASP A 312 19.38 -18.66 -4.62
CA ASP A 312 18.94 -19.91 -4.00
C ASP A 312 17.94 -19.66 -2.85
N GLY A 313 17.87 -18.46 -2.29
CA GLY A 313 16.81 -18.07 -1.37
C GLY A 313 15.53 -17.58 -2.07
N TRP A 314 15.67 -16.97 -3.25
CA TRP A 314 14.57 -16.59 -4.13
C TRP A 314 13.94 -17.81 -4.86
N ASN A 315 14.76 -18.68 -5.46
CA ASN A 315 14.35 -19.76 -6.37
C ASN A 315 14.65 -21.17 -5.85
N ALA A 316 13.64 -22.04 -5.95
CA ALA A 316 13.65 -23.46 -5.59
C ALA A 316 14.50 -24.35 -6.52
N THR A 317 15.70 -23.92 -6.92
CA THR A 317 16.55 -24.70 -7.85
C THR A 317 17.39 -25.78 -7.17
N SER A 318 17.66 -25.69 -5.87
CA SER A 318 18.55 -26.65 -5.17
C SER A 318 18.15 -26.95 -3.72
N THR A 319 17.29 -26.13 -3.11
CA THR A 319 16.90 -26.26 -1.70
C THR A 319 15.37 -26.32 -1.59
N PRO A 320 14.75 -27.23 -0.82
CA PRO A 320 13.29 -27.46 -0.74
C PRO A 320 12.44 -26.29 -0.19
N ALA A 321 13.02 -25.12 -0.08
CA ALA A 321 12.80 -24.31 1.10
C ALA A 321 12.61 -22.82 0.74
N THR A 322 12.79 -22.37 -0.49
CA THR A 322 12.79 -20.91 -0.82
C THR A 322 11.51 -20.11 -0.54
N VAL A 323 11.60 -18.77 -0.58
CA VAL A 323 10.44 -17.88 -0.39
C VAL A 323 9.30 -18.19 -1.36
N LEU A 324 9.60 -18.46 -2.63
CA LEU A 324 8.57 -18.80 -3.63
C LEU A 324 8.04 -20.22 -3.47
N ALA A 325 8.82 -21.15 -2.91
CA ALA A 325 8.33 -22.48 -2.57
C ALA A 325 7.38 -22.44 -1.36
N GLU A 326 7.70 -21.63 -0.34
CA GLU A 326 6.81 -21.39 0.81
C GLU A 326 5.51 -20.71 0.34
N PHE A 327 5.62 -19.70 -0.53
CA PHE A 327 4.45 -19.03 -1.11
C PHE A 327 3.58 -19.98 -1.94
N ASP A 328 4.18 -20.80 -2.82
CA ASP A 328 3.43 -21.74 -3.64
C ASP A 328 2.75 -22.84 -2.80
N ARG A 329 3.41 -23.29 -1.73
CA ARG A 329 2.84 -24.28 -0.81
C ARG A 329 1.66 -23.72 -0.01
N ASP A 330 1.80 -22.52 0.53
CA ASP A 330 0.84 -21.96 1.49
C ASP A 330 -0.30 -21.17 0.82
N VAL A 331 -0.03 -20.56 -0.33
CA VAL A 331 -0.97 -19.71 -1.07
C VAL A 331 -1.21 -20.26 -2.47
N GLY A 332 -0.14 -20.58 -3.20
CA GLY A 332 -0.17 -21.00 -4.59
C GLY A 332 0.19 -19.86 -5.54
N MET A 333 1.13 -20.11 -6.46
CA MET A 333 1.62 -19.12 -7.42
C MET A 333 0.52 -18.53 -8.30
N SER A 334 -0.56 -19.27 -8.53
CA SER A 334 -1.72 -18.82 -9.31
C SER A 334 -2.46 -17.62 -8.69
N TYR A 335 -2.21 -17.28 -7.42
CA TYR A 335 -2.78 -16.11 -6.75
C TYR A 335 -1.86 -14.89 -6.75
N LEU A 336 -0.62 -14.99 -7.23
CA LEU A 336 0.24 -13.81 -7.35
C LEU A 336 -0.36 -12.85 -8.38
N ARG A 337 -0.67 -11.62 -7.96
CA ARG A 337 -1.28 -10.57 -8.81
C ARG A 337 -0.44 -9.31 -8.90
N GLY A 338 0.54 -9.13 -8.03
CA GLY A 338 1.43 -7.98 -8.02
C GLY A 338 2.57 -8.18 -7.05
N MET A 339 3.53 -7.27 -7.09
CA MET A 339 4.59 -7.17 -6.08
C MET A 339 4.85 -5.71 -5.74
N HIS A 340 5.15 -5.43 -4.49
CA HIS A 340 5.82 -4.22 -4.08
C HIS A 340 7.33 -4.52 -3.98
N ILE A 341 8.13 -3.82 -4.77
CA ILE A 341 9.58 -4.02 -4.86
C ILE A 341 10.29 -2.88 -4.14
N ASN A 342 10.46 -3.07 -2.85
CA ASN A 342 11.05 -2.11 -1.92
C ASN A 342 12.36 -2.65 -1.35
N ASP A 343 13.44 -1.86 -1.40
CA ASP A 343 14.65 -2.17 -0.63
C ASP A 343 14.39 -1.85 0.86
N SER A 344 15.24 -2.32 1.77
CA SER A 344 15.04 -2.15 3.21
C SER A 344 16.15 -1.36 3.86
N LYS A 345 15.80 -0.33 4.64
CA LYS A 345 16.72 0.38 5.55
C LYS A 345 17.13 -0.44 6.75
N ALA A 346 16.35 -1.48 7.05
CA ALA A 346 16.54 -2.29 8.21
C ALA A 346 17.19 -3.62 7.81
N GLU A 347 17.95 -4.20 8.72
CA GLU A 347 18.56 -5.50 8.48
C GLU A 347 17.48 -6.57 8.20
N LEU A 348 17.89 -7.60 7.46
CA LEU A 348 17.07 -8.78 7.20
C LEU A 348 16.53 -9.34 8.53
N ALA A 349 15.24 -9.66 8.57
CA ALA A 349 14.53 -10.16 9.75
C ALA A 349 14.41 -9.18 10.94
N SER A 350 14.74 -7.90 10.76
CA SER A 350 14.56 -6.85 11.78
C SER A 350 13.10 -6.57 12.15
N LYS A 351 12.17 -7.08 11.32
CA LYS A 351 10.73 -6.90 11.45
C LYS A 351 10.31 -5.43 11.41
N LYS A 352 11.04 -4.59 10.69
CA LYS A 352 10.72 -3.16 10.53
C LYS A 352 10.32 -2.89 9.08
N ASP A 353 9.11 -2.39 8.90
CA ASP A 353 8.67 -1.78 7.64
C ASP A 353 9.34 -0.40 7.49
N ARG A 354 10.47 -0.38 6.78
CA ARG A 354 11.28 0.82 6.52
C ARG A 354 11.90 0.74 5.13
N HIS A 355 11.14 1.22 4.14
CA HIS A 355 11.58 1.21 2.75
C HIS A 355 12.83 2.07 2.50
N GLU A 356 13.69 1.57 1.64
CA GLU A 356 14.85 2.26 1.06
C GLU A 356 14.75 2.28 -0.47
N ASN A 357 15.45 3.24 -1.08
CA ASN A 357 15.66 3.27 -2.52
C ASN A 357 16.42 2.03 -3.02
N ILE A 358 16.10 1.63 -4.24
CA ILE A 358 16.55 0.38 -4.86
C ILE A 358 18.08 0.28 -4.88
N GLY A 359 18.63 -0.77 -4.28
CA GLY A 359 20.07 -1.04 -4.26
C GLY A 359 20.86 -0.27 -3.19
N LEU A 360 20.20 0.61 -2.43
CA LEU A 360 20.83 1.39 -1.36
C LEU A 360 20.56 0.82 0.04
N GLY A 361 19.67 -0.16 0.16
CA GLY A 361 19.35 -0.85 1.41
C GLY A 361 20.06 -2.18 1.59
N HIS A 362 19.57 -2.97 2.54
CA HIS A 362 20.12 -4.28 2.88
C HIS A 362 19.75 -5.39 1.90
N LEU A 363 18.70 -5.22 1.06
CA LEU A 363 18.37 -6.21 0.03
C LEU A 363 19.29 -6.06 -1.18
N GLY A 364 19.65 -4.83 -1.54
CA GLY A 364 20.58 -4.55 -2.62
C GLY A 364 20.02 -4.88 -4.01
N LEU A 365 20.76 -4.46 -5.05
CA LEU A 365 20.28 -4.48 -6.43
C LEU A 365 20.12 -5.90 -7.00
N ARG A 366 20.90 -6.85 -6.47
CA ARG A 366 20.91 -8.26 -6.89
C ARG A 366 19.57 -8.95 -6.61
N THR A 367 18.92 -8.63 -5.50
CA THR A 367 17.57 -9.10 -5.16
C THR A 367 16.59 -8.80 -6.28
N PHE A 368 16.54 -7.54 -6.71
CA PHE A 368 15.62 -7.11 -7.77
C PHE A 368 15.98 -7.70 -9.13
N ALA A 369 17.27 -7.92 -9.42
CA ALA A 369 17.68 -8.62 -10.63
C ALA A 369 17.17 -10.09 -10.68
N HIS A 370 17.08 -10.78 -9.53
CA HIS A 370 16.47 -12.11 -9.44
C HIS A 370 14.98 -12.06 -9.77
N ILE A 371 14.24 -11.13 -9.16
CA ILE A 371 12.82 -10.92 -9.41
C ILE A 371 12.57 -10.62 -10.90
N LEU A 372 13.34 -9.70 -11.46
CA LEU A 372 13.21 -9.24 -12.85
C LEU A 372 13.79 -10.20 -13.90
N SER A 373 14.25 -11.38 -13.48
CA SER A 373 14.62 -12.47 -14.39
C SER A 373 13.70 -13.67 -14.24
N ASP A 374 12.79 -13.67 -13.27
CA ASP A 374 11.86 -14.77 -13.02
C ASP A 374 10.65 -14.71 -13.97
N PRO A 375 10.35 -15.78 -14.72
CA PRO A 375 9.16 -15.83 -15.57
C PRO A 375 7.84 -15.69 -14.81
N ARG A 376 7.78 -16.06 -13.53
CA ARG A 376 6.56 -16.02 -12.70
C ARG A 376 6.14 -14.62 -12.29
N THR A 377 7.03 -13.63 -12.44
CA THR A 377 6.79 -12.22 -12.11
C THR A 377 6.58 -11.35 -13.36
N ARG A 378 6.42 -11.97 -14.52
CA ARG A 378 6.11 -11.28 -15.78
C ARG A 378 4.62 -10.90 -15.84
N ASP A 379 4.34 -9.80 -16.54
CA ASP A 379 3.01 -9.30 -16.85
C ASP A 379 2.09 -9.07 -15.61
N ILE A 380 2.70 -8.88 -14.43
CA ILE A 380 2.08 -8.36 -13.20
C ILE A 380 2.71 -7.00 -12.83
N PRO A 381 1.98 -6.12 -12.13
CA PRO A 381 2.52 -4.87 -11.60
C PRO A 381 3.60 -5.13 -10.52
N LEU A 382 4.78 -4.54 -10.73
CA LEU A 382 5.92 -4.48 -9.82
C LEU A 382 6.10 -3.03 -9.39
N ILE A 383 5.61 -2.71 -8.19
CA ILE A 383 5.40 -1.36 -7.73
C ILE A 383 6.51 -0.91 -6.78
N LEU A 384 7.08 0.26 -7.01
CA LEU A 384 8.00 0.90 -6.06
C LEU A 384 7.24 1.78 -5.07
N GLU A 385 7.46 1.55 -3.79
CA GLU A 385 7.03 2.43 -2.69
C GLU A 385 8.24 2.99 -1.94
N THR A 386 9.36 3.08 -2.66
CA THR A 386 10.62 3.64 -2.19
C THR A 386 10.42 5.13 -1.83
N PRO A 387 11.25 5.67 -0.93
CA PRO A 387 11.16 7.07 -0.52
C PRO A 387 11.08 8.02 -1.73
N ALA A 388 9.93 8.68 -1.84
CA ALA A 388 9.73 9.75 -2.80
C ALA A 388 10.44 11.00 -2.28
N TYR A 389 11.34 11.58 -3.08
CA TYR A 389 11.91 12.89 -2.81
C TYR A 389 11.02 14.02 -3.34
N ASP A 390 9.71 13.81 -3.28
CA ASP A 390 8.69 14.70 -3.80
C ASP A 390 8.60 16.02 -3.01
N VAL A 391 8.12 17.06 -3.68
CA VAL A 391 8.13 18.44 -3.21
C VAL A 391 7.27 18.62 -1.96
N PRO A 392 7.72 19.43 -0.97
CA PRO A 392 6.85 19.85 0.12
C PRO A 392 5.62 20.61 -0.40
N SER A 393 4.51 20.47 0.34
CA SER A 393 3.19 21.03 0.03
C SER A 393 3.12 22.57 -0.03
N SER A 394 4.21 23.27 0.26
CA SER A 394 4.29 24.74 0.26
C SER A 394 5.33 25.25 -0.72
N GLY A 395 4.90 26.10 -1.66
CA GLY A 395 5.74 26.74 -2.67
C GLY A 395 4.92 27.30 -3.83
N SER A 396 5.51 28.18 -4.65
CA SER A 396 4.87 28.67 -5.87
C SER A 396 4.55 27.50 -6.82
N ALA A 397 3.57 27.66 -7.71
CA ALA A 397 3.22 26.60 -8.68
C ALA A 397 4.43 26.18 -9.52
N ALA A 398 5.25 27.14 -9.97
CA ALA A 398 6.48 26.86 -10.72
C ALA A 398 7.55 26.14 -9.89
N ALA A 399 7.69 26.47 -8.59
CA ALA A 399 8.62 25.77 -7.71
C ALA A 399 8.15 24.32 -7.44
N ARG A 400 6.83 24.12 -7.28
CA ARG A 400 6.23 22.78 -7.16
C ARG A 400 6.38 21.97 -8.43
N GLU A 401 6.21 22.59 -9.59
CA GLU A 401 6.38 21.92 -10.88
C GLU A 401 7.84 21.53 -11.13
N ARG A 402 8.78 22.45 -10.87
CA ARG A 402 10.22 22.18 -11.00
C ARG A 402 10.70 21.11 -10.02
N LEU A 403 10.36 21.23 -8.74
CA LEU A 403 10.75 20.24 -7.74
C LEU A 403 10.00 18.92 -7.94
N ALA A 404 8.79 18.90 -8.52
CA ALA A 404 8.09 17.64 -8.84
C ALA A 404 8.77 16.96 -10.03
N ALA A 405 9.21 17.74 -11.01
CA ALA A 405 10.03 17.24 -12.11
C ALA A 405 11.40 16.72 -11.64
N GLU A 406 12.03 17.38 -10.65
CA GLU A 406 13.33 16.99 -10.09
C GLU A 406 13.23 15.88 -9.02
N GLY A 407 12.18 15.86 -8.19
CA GLY A 407 11.91 14.88 -7.14
C GLY A 407 11.50 13.51 -7.67
N MET A 408 10.76 13.48 -8.80
CA MET A 408 10.53 12.27 -9.58
C MET A 408 11.80 11.75 -10.28
N GLY A 409 12.92 12.47 -10.22
CA GLY A 409 14.19 12.05 -10.80
C GLY A 409 14.73 10.76 -10.19
N VAL A 410 14.48 10.51 -8.90
CA VAL A 410 14.88 9.25 -8.24
C VAL A 410 14.08 8.09 -8.82
N TRP A 411 12.75 8.14 -8.81
CA TRP A 411 11.91 7.10 -9.41
C TRP A 411 12.17 6.90 -10.90
N ARG A 412 12.40 7.97 -11.67
CA ARG A 412 12.80 7.84 -13.09
C ARG A 412 14.08 7.04 -13.23
N THR A 413 15.06 7.28 -12.35
CA THR A 413 16.34 6.56 -12.35
C THR A 413 16.15 5.10 -11.93
N GLU A 414 15.41 4.84 -10.84
CA GLU A 414 15.12 3.49 -10.37
C GLU A 414 14.36 2.67 -11.42
N VAL A 415 13.30 3.23 -12.02
CA VAL A 415 12.54 2.58 -13.10
C VAL A 415 13.43 2.30 -14.31
N SER A 416 14.30 3.24 -14.70
CA SER A 416 15.24 3.05 -15.80
C SER A 416 16.24 1.93 -15.51
N VAL A 417 16.85 1.91 -14.32
CA VAL A 417 17.78 0.88 -13.88
C VAL A 417 17.10 -0.49 -13.85
N LEU A 418 15.93 -0.62 -13.23
CA LEU A 418 15.20 -1.88 -13.14
C LEU A 418 14.83 -2.42 -14.53
N ASN A 419 14.37 -1.56 -15.45
CA ASN A 419 14.12 -1.98 -16.82
C ASN A 419 15.40 -2.48 -17.53
N ARG A 420 16.55 -1.84 -17.30
CA ARG A 420 17.85 -2.31 -17.84
C ARG A 420 18.34 -3.62 -17.22
N LEU A 421 17.91 -3.97 -16.01
CA LEU A 421 18.28 -5.23 -15.34
C LEU A 421 17.39 -6.42 -15.76
N SER A 422 16.23 -6.14 -16.34
CA SER A 422 15.22 -7.15 -16.63
C SER A 422 15.70 -8.21 -17.64
N GLY A 423 15.52 -9.49 -17.31
CA GLY A 423 15.87 -10.63 -18.15
C GLY A 423 17.37 -10.87 -18.34
N ARG A 424 18.25 -10.25 -17.56
CA ARG A 424 19.71 -10.32 -17.74
C ARG A 424 20.44 -11.31 -16.84
N LEU A 425 19.74 -12.03 -15.95
CA LEU A 425 20.31 -13.18 -15.26
C LEU A 425 19.93 -14.50 -15.94
N PRO A 426 20.86 -15.45 -16.08
CA PRO A 426 20.55 -16.77 -16.62
C PRO A 426 19.55 -17.49 -15.70
N ILE A 427 18.45 -17.96 -16.30
CA ILE A 427 17.48 -18.87 -15.68
C ILE A 427 18.09 -20.28 -15.77
N SER A 428 17.87 -21.14 -14.77
CA SER A 428 18.30 -22.54 -14.88
C SER A 428 17.65 -23.21 -16.11
N LYS A 429 18.40 -24.10 -16.78
CA LYS A 429 18.02 -24.75 -18.04
C LYS A 429 16.69 -25.53 -18.00
N GLU A 430 16.13 -25.79 -16.82
CA GLU A 430 14.93 -26.63 -16.63
C GLU A 430 13.62 -25.93 -16.97
N ASN A 431 13.58 -24.60 -17.15
CA ASN A 431 12.34 -23.86 -17.45
C ASN A 431 12.28 -23.28 -18.88
N ASP A 432 13.28 -23.58 -19.72
CA ASP A 432 13.49 -22.94 -21.03
C ASP A 432 12.76 -23.66 -22.19
N GLU A 433 12.09 -24.79 -21.93
CA GLU A 433 11.44 -25.57 -23.01
C GLU A 433 10.19 -24.91 -23.63
N ARG A 434 9.73 -23.76 -23.11
CA ARG A 434 8.55 -23.04 -23.64
C ARG A 434 8.86 -21.88 -24.58
N ASP A 435 10.06 -21.32 -24.57
CA ASP A 435 10.41 -20.14 -25.38
C ASP A 435 11.59 -20.47 -26.30
N GLY A 436 11.31 -20.90 -27.54
CA GLY A 436 12.30 -21.20 -28.58
C GLY A 436 13.06 -19.99 -29.14
N LYS A 437 13.51 -19.08 -28.27
CA LYS A 437 14.45 -17.96 -28.52
C LYS A 437 14.87 -17.42 -27.15
N SER A 438 15.81 -18.10 -26.48
CA SER A 438 16.59 -17.47 -25.42
C SER A 438 17.28 -16.24 -26.03
N GLN A 439 16.93 -15.04 -25.60
CA GLN A 439 17.88 -13.94 -25.74
C GLN A 439 19.07 -14.35 -24.90
N ASP A 440 20.20 -14.64 -25.54
CA ASP A 440 21.48 -14.92 -24.88
C ASP A 440 21.87 -13.70 -24.05
N GLY A 441 21.34 -13.63 -22.83
CA GLY A 441 21.62 -12.56 -21.88
C GLY A 441 23.07 -12.68 -21.44
N VAL A 442 23.90 -11.71 -21.83
CA VAL A 442 25.22 -11.53 -21.23
C VAL A 442 25.04 -11.41 -19.72
N ALA A 443 25.60 -12.37 -18.97
CA ALA A 443 25.50 -12.40 -17.52
C ALA A 443 25.89 -11.05 -16.92
N LEU A 444 24.98 -10.47 -16.11
CA LEU A 444 25.23 -9.22 -15.37
C LEU A 444 26.56 -9.32 -14.61
N LYS A 445 27.49 -8.42 -14.93
CA LYS A 445 28.77 -8.32 -14.23
C LYS A 445 28.58 -7.51 -12.95
N GLU A 446 29.33 -7.85 -11.90
CA GLU A 446 29.28 -7.11 -10.63
C GLU A 446 29.52 -5.61 -10.80
N ARG A 447 30.44 -5.25 -11.70
CA ARG A 447 30.72 -3.86 -12.05
C ARG A 447 29.49 -3.11 -12.59
N GLU A 448 28.66 -3.76 -13.42
CA GLU A 448 27.46 -3.12 -13.95
C GLU A 448 26.40 -2.89 -12.86
N LEU A 449 26.32 -3.79 -11.87
CA LEU A 449 25.44 -3.60 -10.71
C LEU A 449 25.92 -2.44 -9.84
N GLU A 450 27.23 -2.31 -9.63
CA GLU A 450 27.78 -1.16 -8.89
C GLU A 450 27.58 0.15 -9.64
N ASP A 451 27.76 0.17 -10.97
CA ASP A 451 27.49 1.36 -11.80
C ASP A 451 26.01 1.78 -11.71
N CYS A 452 25.09 0.82 -11.78
CA CYS A 452 23.65 1.08 -11.61
C CYS A 452 23.32 1.58 -10.20
N ARG A 453 23.93 1.00 -9.17
CA ARG A 453 23.78 1.42 -7.78
C ARG A 453 24.29 2.85 -7.57
N ALA A 454 25.45 3.19 -8.13
CA ALA A 454 26.02 4.52 -8.08
C ALA A 454 25.12 5.56 -8.77
N GLU A 455 24.49 5.19 -9.89
CA GLU A 455 23.52 6.05 -10.59
C GLU A 455 22.31 6.39 -9.71
N ILE A 456 21.74 5.40 -9.02
CA ILE A 456 20.62 5.61 -8.08
C ILE A 456 21.09 6.45 -6.88
N ALA A 457 22.26 6.13 -6.31
CA ALA A 457 22.84 6.88 -5.19
C ALA A 457 23.05 8.36 -5.55
N ASP A 458 23.52 8.65 -6.76
CA ASP A 458 23.70 10.00 -7.26
C ASP A 458 22.35 10.73 -7.42
N ALA A 459 21.33 10.05 -7.94
CA ALA A 459 19.99 10.62 -8.06
C ALA A 459 19.42 10.97 -6.67
N VAL A 460 19.54 10.05 -5.71
CA VAL A 460 19.14 10.25 -4.31
C VAL A 460 19.94 11.37 -3.64
N ALA A 461 21.25 11.43 -3.84
CA ALA A 461 22.11 12.47 -3.30
C ALA A 461 21.79 13.86 -3.89
N LYS A 462 21.44 13.94 -5.17
CA LYS A 462 20.96 15.17 -5.81
C LYS A 462 19.62 15.60 -5.23
N ALA A 463 18.66 14.67 -5.16
CA ALA A 463 17.30 14.97 -4.69
C ALA A 463 17.26 15.35 -3.20
N SER A 464 18.01 14.66 -2.34
CA SER A 464 18.09 14.97 -0.90
C SER A 464 18.77 16.32 -0.59
N LYS A 465 19.59 16.85 -1.51
CA LYS A 465 20.20 18.19 -1.39
C LYS A 465 19.24 19.31 -1.80
N LEU A 466 18.17 19.01 -2.55
CA LEU A 466 17.17 19.99 -2.92
C LEU A 466 16.47 20.49 -1.64
N ARG A 467 16.56 21.81 -1.43
CA ARG A 467 15.96 22.48 -0.28
C ARG A 467 14.54 22.90 -0.63
N ASP A 468 13.66 22.92 0.37
CA ASP A 468 12.35 23.56 0.21
C ASP A 468 12.50 25.07 -0.04
N ALA A 469 11.42 25.73 -0.46
CA ALA A 469 11.40 27.18 -0.71
C ALA A 469 11.72 28.05 0.54
N LYS A 470 11.88 27.43 1.73
CA LYS A 470 12.26 28.07 2.99
C LYS A 470 13.69 27.68 3.44
N GLY A 471 14.46 27.01 2.59
CA GLY A 471 15.85 26.64 2.86
C GLY A 471 16.03 25.46 3.82
N LYS A 472 14.96 24.77 4.20
CA LYS A 472 15.02 23.54 5.01
C LYS A 472 15.31 22.33 4.11
N LYS A 473 16.19 21.44 4.59
CA LYS A 473 16.45 20.15 3.93
C LYS A 473 15.16 19.34 3.86
N ALA A 474 14.85 18.78 2.70
CA ALA A 474 13.79 17.80 2.57
C ALA A 474 14.26 16.48 3.21
N GLY A 475 13.78 16.21 4.44
CA GLY A 475 13.89 14.91 5.12
C GLY A 475 15.14 14.70 5.99
N GLY A 476 14.94 14.63 7.31
CA GLY A 476 15.95 14.22 8.30
C GLY A 476 15.51 14.48 9.74
N VAL A 477 15.35 13.39 10.50
CA VAL A 477 14.78 13.23 11.85
C VAL A 477 15.37 14.13 12.94
N GLY A 478 14.55 14.46 13.96
CA GLY A 478 15.03 14.67 15.33
C GLY A 478 15.60 16.04 15.69
N GLY A 479 14.80 17.10 15.58
CA GLY A 479 15.14 18.38 16.20
C GLY A 479 14.98 18.31 17.72
N ALA A 480 16.05 17.94 18.43
CA ALA A 480 16.19 18.20 19.85
C ALA A 480 15.78 19.66 20.13
N ARG A 481 14.77 19.83 20.99
CA ARG A 481 14.40 21.13 21.55
C ARG A 481 15.60 21.67 22.33
N LYS A 482 16.47 22.44 21.68
CA LYS A 482 17.39 23.33 22.40
C LYS A 482 16.54 24.35 23.17
N GLY A 483 16.51 24.15 24.49
CA GLY A 483 15.87 25.05 25.43
C GLY A 483 16.32 26.49 25.21
N LYS A 484 15.35 27.39 25.18
CA LYS A 484 15.53 28.83 25.08
C LYS A 484 16.17 29.31 26.39
N LYS A 485 17.51 29.38 26.47
CA LYS A 485 18.21 29.98 27.62
C LYS A 485 17.89 31.48 27.63
N ARG A 486 17.08 31.90 28.61
CA ARG A 486 16.88 33.29 29.01
C ARG A 486 18.23 33.89 29.39
N LYS A 487 18.51 35.09 28.88
CA LYS A 487 19.59 35.96 29.33
C LYS A 487 19.42 36.22 30.83
N THR A 488 20.44 35.89 31.61
CA THR A 488 20.74 36.55 32.88
C THR A 488 22.26 36.76 32.94
N ARG A 489 22.64 38.02 33.19
CA ARG A 489 24.02 38.47 33.40
C ARG A 489 24.51 38.00 34.78
N LYS A 490 25.83 37.80 34.87
CA LYS A 490 26.79 38.32 35.89
C LYS A 490 27.56 37.25 36.70
N GLY A 491 28.88 37.47 36.80
CA GLY A 491 29.86 36.85 37.72
C GLY A 491 30.75 35.79 37.06
N THR A 492 31.99 36.08 36.59
CA THR A 492 33.31 36.25 37.27
C THR A 492 34.03 34.92 37.54
N GLU A 493 35.26 34.83 37.00
CA GLU A 493 36.44 34.05 37.46
C GLU A 493 36.32 32.51 37.38
N GLU A 494 37.30 31.66 37.08
CA GLU A 494 38.76 31.69 36.79
C GLU A 494 39.15 30.27 36.27
N GLU A 495 40.28 30.16 35.53
CA GLU A 495 41.30 29.06 35.42
C GLU A 495 40.85 27.60 35.08
N GLU A 496 41.37 26.92 34.03
CA GLU A 496 42.67 26.19 33.92
C GLU A 496 42.87 25.24 35.13
N ASP A 497 43.02 23.90 35.06
CA ASP A 497 43.91 23.06 34.24
C ASP A 497 43.69 21.54 34.57
N GLU A 498 44.33 20.65 33.78
CA GLU A 498 44.81 19.28 34.12
C GLU A 498 43.81 18.11 34.39
N LEU A 499 43.80 17.02 33.61
CA LEU A 499 44.68 15.81 33.51
C LEU A 499 44.24 14.63 34.41
N ASP A 500 43.97 13.52 33.69
CA ASP A 500 44.21 12.09 33.94
C ASP A 500 43.86 11.34 35.24
N ASP A 501 43.33 10.14 34.96
CA ASP A 501 43.63 8.82 35.51
C ASP A 501 42.96 8.26 36.78
N HIS A 502 42.41 7.04 36.56
CA HIS A 502 42.35 5.84 37.42
C HIS A 502 41.62 5.99 38.79
N ASP A 503 40.91 5.03 39.39
CA ASP A 503 40.89 3.57 39.29
C ASP A 503 39.67 2.99 40.05
N GLU A 504 39.33 1.75 39.70
CA GLU A 504 38.77 0.61 40.46
C GLU A 504 37.82 0.68 41.69
N GLY A 505 36.85 -0.27 41.64
CA GLY A 505 36.41 -1.14 42.75
C GLY A 505 35.31 -0.60 43.67
N GLN A 506 34.43 -1.39 44.30
CA GLN A 506 34.10 -2.81 44.33
C GLN A 506 32.86 -2.92 45.25
N ASP A 507 32.03 -3.95 45.05
CA ASP A 507 31.18 -4.65 46.03
C ASP A 507 29.95 -3.97 46.72
N GLY A 508 28.92 -4.81 46.93
CA GLY A 508 28.08 -4.72 48.13
C GLY A 508 26.56 -4.75 47.98
N ASP A 509 26.02 -5.93 47.66
CA ASP A 509 24.90 -6.64 48.31
C ASP A 509 23.59 -5.98 48.85
N GLU A 510 22.54 -6.82 48.73
CA GLU A 510 21.30 -6.92 49.53
C GLU A 510 20.16 -5.87 49.43
N SER A 511 19.00 -6.30 48.91
CA SER A 511 17.88 -6.71 49.77
C SER A 511 16.64 -7.18 48.98
N CYS A 512 15.93 -8.11 49.62
CA CYS A 512 14.90 -8.99 49.10
C CYS A 512 13.46 -8.46 49.31
N CYS A 513 12.55 -9.05 48.52
CA CYS A 513 11.25 -9.59 48.94
C CYS A 513 9.99 -8.71 48.80
N GLY A 514 8.91 -9.35 48.31
CA GLY A 514 7.60 -9.18 48.93
C GLY A 514 6.38 -9.07 48.01
N SER A 515 5.88 -10.22 47.54
CA SER A 515 4.59 -10.43 46.88
C SER A 515 3.37 -10.15 47.79
N ALA A 516 2.21 -9.82 47.24
CA ALA A 516 0.90 -10.17 47.81
C ALA A 516 -0.25 -10.14 46.78
N HIS A 517 -0.82 -11.34 46.58
CA HIS A 517 -2.18 -11.75 46.18
C HIS A 517 -2.87 -11.27 44.90
#